data_AF-A0A3D8N1A9-F1
#
_entry.id   AF-A0A3D8N1A9-F1
#
_cell.length_a   1.000
_cell.length_b   1.000
_cell.length_c   1.000
_cell.angle_alpha   90.00
_cell.angle_beta   90.00
_cell.angle_gamma   90.00
#
_symmetry.space_group_name_H-M   'P 1'
#
loop_
_entity.id
_entity.type
_entity.pdbx_description
1 polymer ?
#
loop_
_entity_poly.entity_id
_entity_poly.type
_entity_poly.pdbx_seq_one_letter_code
_entity_poly.pdbx_strand_id
1 'polypeptide(L)'
;MALVELGLTREVAMDEKLPVTWGKKAASSEAARAQIMSAPGASMVYSPYLKERPGRALQVLGDRDNPSVVPWGFWGAVMLAGLLAAMIVFRGTSGLQSMWDLLWVMLAVVAGSVMLKLGKKTSLEEHLLCELDLMRGIVTWPVQGTELAVTFDEVEELVFGMTHYPISSDGEGTRVHAFSLLLRDAQGRLVPIVEASPNKGETHQIGQVFARVLDVPLTYVGMGIK
;
A
#
# COMPACT_ATOMS: atom_id res chain seq x y z
N MET A 1 -3.19 -8.96 -29.57
CA MET A 1 -2.53 -10.25 -29.89
C MET A 1 -1.07 -10.33 -29.40
N ALA A 2 -0.52 -9.35 -28.68
CA ALA A 2 0.88 -9.40 -28.20
C ALA A 2 1.05 -9.90 -26.75
N LEU A 3 -0.04 -10.22 -26.04
CA LEU A 3 -0.01 -10.75 -24.66
C LEU A 3 0.36 -12.24 -24.57
N VAL A 4 0.45 -12.93 -25.71
CA VAL A 4 0.71 -14.39 -25.76
C VAL A 4 2.21 -14.69 -25.86
N GLU A 5 3.03 -13.77 -26.36
CA GLU A 5 4.48 -14.00 -26.55
C GLU A 5 5.32 -13.91 -25.26
N LEU A 6 4.72 -13.45 -24.14
CA LEU A 6 5.37 -13.41 -22.82
C LEU A 6 5.00 -14.60 -21.92
N GLY A 7 4.30 -15.62 -22.43
CA GLY A 7 4.01 -16.84 -21.66
C GLY A 7 3.16 -16.62 -20.40
N LEU A 8 2.45 -15.49 -20.31
CA LEU A 8 1.49 -15.20 -19.25
C LEU A 8 0.15 -15.85 -19.56
N THR A 9 0.14 -17.17 -19.77
CA THR A 9 -1.10 -17.94 -19.75
C THR A 9 -1.47 -18.25 -18.31
N ARG A 10 -2.66 -17.75 -17.98
CA ARG A 10 -3.47 -17.94 -16.79
C ARG A 10 -3.71 -19.43 -16.51
N GLU A 11 -2.73 -20.10 -15.92
CA GLU A 11 -2.90 -21.32 -15.12
C GLU A 11 -1.94 -21.23 -13.94
N VAL A 12 -2.36 -20.52 -12.88
CA VAL A 12 -1.74 -20.69 -11.56
C VAL A 12 -2.28 -22.00 -11.01
N ALA A 13 -1.73 -23.10 -11.52
CA ALA A 13 -1.79 -24.37 -10.84
C ALA A 13 -1.04 -24.18 -9.51
N MET A 14 -1.79 -24.13 -8.41
CA MET A 14 -1.23 -24.39 -7.08
C MET A 14 -0.75 -25.84 -7.05
N ASP A 15 0.49 -26.10 -7.45
CA ASP A 15 1.34 -27.16 -6.89
C ASP A 15 2.65 -27.25 -7.66
N GLU A 16 3.66 -26.55 -7.16
CA GLU A 16 4.98 -27.16 -7.01
C GLU A 16 5.69 -26.40 -5.90
N LYS A 17 5.95 -27.08 -4.78
CA LYS A 17 6.69 -26.52 -3.65
C LYS A 17 8.08 -26.16 -4.14
N LEU A 18 8.27 -24.90 -4.53
CA LEU A 18 9.60 -24.33 -4.77
C LEU A 18 10.48 -24.62 -3.55
N PRO A 19 11.76 -24.97 -3.74
CA PRO A 19 12.65 -25.29 -2.65
C PRO A 19 12.80 -24.04 -1.76
N VAL A 20 12.10 -24.04 -0.63
CA VAL A 20 12.28 -23.04 0.42
C VAL A 20 13.64 -23.31 1.04
N THR A 21 14.64 -22.54 0.63
CA THR A 21 15.92 -22.45 1.32
C THR A 21 15.68 -21.68 2.62
N TRP A 22 15.17 -22.39 3.62
CA TRP A 22 15.29 -21.93 5.00
C TRP A 22 16.77 -21.75 5.27
N GLY A 23 17.21 -20.51 5.49
CA GLY A 23 18.59 -20.18 5.86
C GLY A 23 18.99 -20.90 7.13
N LYS A 24 19.37 -22.18 7.03
CA LYS A 24 19.97 -22.99 8.08
C LYS A 24 21.47 -22.78 8.02
N LYS A 25 21.91 -21.63 8.52
CA LYS A 25 23.19 -21.48 9.18
C LYS A 25 23.09 -20.26 10.07
N ALA A 26 23.28 -20.50 11.36
CA ALA A 26 23.46 -19.47 12.35
C ALA A 26 24.50 -18.45 11.85
N ALA A 27 24.05 -17.28 11.44
CA ALA A 27 24.89 -16.10 11.45
C ALA A 27 25.07 -15.75 12.93
N SER A 28 26.31 -15.94 13.38
CA SER A 28 26.84 -15.51 14.66
C SER A 28 26.35 -14.12 15.06
N SER A 29 26.29 -13.89 16.36
CA SER A 29 25.73 -12.74 17.10
C SER A 29 26.39 -11.38 16.84
N GLU A 30 26.75 -11.08 15.60
CA GLU A 30 27.43 -9.87 15.15
C GLU A 30 27.04 -9.49 13.71
N ALA A 31 25.96 -10.08 13.17
CA ALA A 31 25.34 -9.58 11.95
C ALA A 31 24.98 -8.11 12.19
N ALA A 32 25.72 -7.24 11.50
CA ALA A 32 25.63 -5.80 11.53
C ALA A 32 24.20 -5.35 11.80
N ARG A 33 24.02 -4.41 12.73
CA ARG A 33 22.76 -3.68 12.90
C ARG A 33 22.39 -3.10 11.54
N ALA A 34 21.61 -3.86 10.76
CA ALA A 34 21.20 -3.45 9.44
C ALA A 34 20.41 -2.17 9.64
N GLN A 35 20.97 -1.06 9.18
CA GLN A 35 20.34 0.24 9.34
C GLN A 35 19.17 0.26 8.37
N ILE A 36 17.96 0.04 8.91
CA ILE A 36 16.72 0.21 8.15
C ILE A 36 16.59 1.71 7.90
N MET A 37 16.69 2.11 6.64
CA MET A 37 16.39 3.48 6.27
C MET A 37 14.87 3.62 6.16
N SER A 38 14.23 4.09 7.23
CA SER A 38 12.82 4.46 7.18
C SER A 38 12.67 5.66 6.25
N ALA A 39 11.81 5.56 5.23
CA ALA A 39 11.50 6.74 4.43
C ALA A 39 10.70 7.73 5.32
N PRO A 40 10.92 9.05 5.19
CA PRO A 40 10.10 10.04 5.87
C PRO A 40 8.63 9.85 5.49
N GLY A 41 7.76 9.64 6.48
CA GLY A 41 6.34 9.37 6.26
C GLY A 41 5.98 7.88 6.16
N ALA A 42 6.72 7.01 6.86
CA ALA A 42 6.37 5.60 7.00
C ALA A 42 4.91 5.43 7.43
N SER A 43 4.10 4.93 6.51
CA SER A 43 2.67 4.69 6.69
C SER A 43 2.33 3.33 6.08
N MET A 44 1.31 2.69 6.62
CA MET A 44 0.80 1.44 6.05
C MET A 44 0.40 1.67 4.58
N VAL A 45 0.77 0.71 3.73
CA VAL A 45 0.47 0.66 2.30
C VAL A 45 -0.58 -0.42 2.09
N TYR A 46 -1.81 -0.01 1.78
CA TYR A 46 -2.93 -0.94 1.74
C TYR A 46 -2.91 -1.82 0.50
N SER A 47 -2.73 -1.24 -0.68
CA SER A 47 -2.82 -1.94 -1.97
C SER A 47 -1.60 -1.63 -2.83
N PRO A 48 -0.45 -2.29 -2.59
CA PRO A 48 0.71 -2.12 -3.44
C PRO A 48 0.50 -2.82 -4.80
N TYR A 49 0.82 -2.16 -5.90
CA TYR A 49 0.76 -2.74 -7.23
C TYR A 49 1.85 -2.23 -8.16
N LEU A 50 2.09 -2.98 -9.23
CA LEU A 50 3.04 -2.61 -10.28
C LEU A 50 2.33 -1.92 -11.42
N LYS A 51 2.92 -0.84 -11.91
CA LYS A 51 2.49 -0.11 -13.09
C LYS A 51 3.66 0.07 -14.03
N GLU A 52 3.48 -0.37 -15.27
CA GLU A 52 4.46 -0.14 -16.33
C GLU A 52 4.34 1.30 -16.84
N ARG A 53 5.46 2.01 -16.92
CA ARG A 53 5.54 3.35 -17.51
C ARG A 53 6.15 3.24 -18.92
N PRO A 54 5.66 4.02 -19.90
CA PRO A 54 6.31 4.11 -21.20
C PRO A 54 7.78 4.51 -21.04
N GLY A 55 8.68 3.73 -21.64
CA GLY A 55 10.13 3.89 -21.47
C GLY A 55 10.84 2.80 -20.67
N ARG A 56 10.18 1.66 -20.40
CA ARG A 56 10.74 0.51 -19.64
C ARG A 56 11.07 0.84 -18.18
N ALA A 57 10.29 1.73 -17.56
CA ALA A 57 10.35 1.91 -16.11
C ALA A 57 9.20 1.14 -15.45
N LEU A 58 9.49 0.41 -14.37
CA LEU A 58 8.48 -0.24 -13.53
C LEU A 58 8.28 0.58 -12.27
N GLN A 59 7.05 1.04 -12.03
CA GLN A 59 6.70 1.80 -10.84
C GLN A 59 5.95 0.91 -9.86
N VAL A 60 6.38 0.93 -8.60
CA VAL A 60 5.65 0.37 -7.47
C VAL A 60 4.86 1.49 -6.84
N LEU A 61 3.54 1.39 -6.92
CA LEU A 61 2.60 2.34 -6.35
C LEU A 61 1.87 1.65 -5.20
N GLY A 62 1.33 2.45 -4.30
CA GLY A 62 0.42 1.92 -3.29
C GLY A 62 -0.40 2.99 -2.62
N ASP A 63 -1.56 2.57 -2.14
CA ASP A 63 -2.48 3.45 -1.43
C ASP A 63 -2.04 3.66 0.01
N ARG A 64 -1.87 4.92 0.40
CA ARG A 64 -1.53 5.35 1.77
C ARG A 64 -2.65 6.21 2.35
N ASP A 65 -2.83 6.14 3.66
CA ASP A 65 -3.74 7.05 4.36
C ASP A 65 -3.18 8.48 4.36
N ASN A 66 -3.98 9.43 3.86
CA ASN A 66 -3.68 10.85 4.01
C ASN A 66 -4.58 11.45 5.12
N PRO A 67 -4.02 11.78 6.31
CA PRO A 67 -4.80 12.31 7.43
C PRO A 67 -5.39 13.70 7.16
N SER A 68 -4.90 14.42 6.13
CA SER A 68 -5.46 15.71 5.73
C SER A 68 -6.74 15.59 4.89
N VAL A 69 -7.06 14.37 4.41
CA VAL A 69 -8.22 14.12 3.55
C VAL A 69 -9.38 13.58 4.36
N VAL A 70 -10.40 14.41 4.56
CA VAL A 70 -11.66 13.99 5.17
C VAL A 70 -12.57 13.40 4.08
N PRO A 71 -13.10 12.17 4.26
CA PRO A 71 -13.97 11.52 3.26
C PRO A 71 -15.38 12.11 3.32
N TRP A 72 -15.55 13.35 2.87
CA TRP A 72 -16.84 14.05 2.85
C TRP A 72 -17.94 13.30 2.10
N GLY A 73 -17.57 12.49 1.10
CA GLY A 73 -18.51 11.65 0.37
C GLY A 73 -19.18 10.59 1.24
N PHE A 74 -18.42 10.00 2.18
CA PHE A 74 -18.96 9.06 3.16
C PHE A 74 -19.99 9.75 4.07
N TRP A 75 -19.66 10.93 4.61
CA TRP A 75 -20.57 11.70 5.46
C TRP A 75 -21.81 12.19 4.71
N GLY A 76 -21.71 12.51 3.43
CA GLY A 76 -22.85 12.79 2.56
C GLY A 76 -23.80 11.60 2.45
N ALA A 77 -23.28 10.37 2.26
CA ALA A 77 -24.09 9.15 2.25
C ALA A 77 -24.77 8.91 3.60
N VAL A 78 -24.03 9.05 4.71
CA VAL A 78 -24.56 8.88 6.07
C VAL A 78 -25.69 9.88 6.33
N MET A 79 -25.51 11.15 5.94
CA MET A 79 -26.52 12.18 6.12
C MET A 79 -27.79 11.89 5.32
N LEU A 80 -27.66 11.46 4.05
CA LEU A 80 -28.81 11.09 3.22
C LEU A 80 -29.54 9.85 3.73
N ALA A 81 -28.80 8.83 4.19
CA ALA A 81 -29.37 7.63 4.79
C ALA A 81 -30.10 7.94 6.10
N GLY A 82 -29.50 8.79 6.94
CA GLY A 82 -30.12 9.30 8.16
C GLY A 82 -31.39 10.10 7.89
N LEU A 83 -31.39 10.95 6.85
CA LEU A 83 -32.56 11.70 6.43
C LEU A 83 -33.67 10.79 5.89
N LEU A 84 -33.33 9.77 5.11
CA LEU A 84 -34.29 8.77 4.65
C LEU A 84 -34.91 8.01 5.83
N ALA A 85 -34.08 7.55 6.78
CA ALA A 85 -34.55 6.87 7.99
C ALA A 85 -35.47 7.77 8.82
N ALA A 86 -35.09 9.04 9.00
CA ALA A 86 -35.93 10.03 9.68
C ALA A 86 -37.27 10.21 8.96
N MET A 87 -37.29 10.34 7.62
CA MET A 87 -38.53 10.46 6.87
C MET A 87 -39.44 9.24 7.02
N ILE A 88 -38.90 8.03 7.11
CA ILE A 88 -39.69 6.80 7.35
C ILE A 88 -40.31 6.84 8.75
N VAL A 89 -39.54 7.23 9.77
CA VAL A 89 -40.00 7.26 11.17
C VAL A 89 -41.03 8.38 11.42
N PHE A 90 -40.77 9.59 10.91
CA PHE A 90 -41.64 10.76 11.14
C PHE A 90 -42.95 10.71 10.33
N ARG A 91 -42.97 9.99 9.20
CA ARG A 91 -44.21 9.77 8.43
C ARG A 91 -45.28 9.00 9.23
N GLY A 92 -44.88 8.27 10.28
CA GLY A 92 -45.79 7.52 11.15
C GLY A 92 -46.41 8.31 12.31
N THR A 93 -45.88 9.48 12.67
CA THR A 93 -46.25 10.17 13.94
C THR A 93 -46.79 11.58 13.77
N SER A 94 -46.29 12.35 12.81
CA SER A 94 -46.77 13.70 12.49
C SER A 94 -45.97 14.20 11.29
N GLY A 95 -46.56 14.20 10.10
CA GLY A 95 -45.87 14.54 8.85
C GLY A 95 -45.26 15.94 8.83
N LEU A 96 -44.41 16.22 7.84
CA LEU A 96 -43.80 17.54 7.56
C LEU A 96 -44.90 18.62 7.47
N GLN A 97 -45.18 19.30 8.58
CA GLN A 97 -46.30 20.23 8.69
C GLN A 97 -45.92 21.67 8.32
N SER A 98 -44.63 22.02 8.40
CA SER A 98 -44.14 23.35 8.06
C SER A 98 -43.45 23.38 6.70
N MET A 99 -43.72 24.42 5.89
CA MET A 99 -42.93 24.77 4.71
C MET A 99 -41.43 24.91 5.05
N TRP A 100 -41.12 25.30 6.28
CA TRP A 100 -39.76 25.42 6.77
C TRP A 100 -39.06 24.06 6.87
N ASP A 101 -39.76 23.03 7.34
CA ASP A 101 -39.23 21.67 7.45
C ASP A 101 -38.90 21.11 6.06
N LEU A 102 -39.78 21.36 5.08
CA LEU A 102 -39.56 20.98 3.69
C LEU A 102 -38.30 21.66 3.11
N LEU A 103 -38.09 22.94 3.43
CA LEU A 103 -36.92 23.70 2.96
C LEU A 103 -35.61 23.13 3.55
N TRP A 104 -35.59 22.80 4.85
CA TRP A 104 -34.43 22.14 5.46
C TRP A 104 -34.16 20.75 4.90
N VAL A 105 -35.21 19.97 4.65
CA VAL A 105 -35.07 18.66 4.00
C VAL A 105 -34.48 18.82 2.60
N MET A 106 -34.97 19.77 1.79
CA MET A 106 -34.41 20.03 0.48
C MET A 106 -32.95 20.47 0.55
N LEU A 107 -32.60 21.39 1.48
CA LEU A 107 -31.23 21.85 1.66
C LEU A 107 -30.31 20.69 2.07
N ALA A 108 -30.75 19.84 2.99
CA ALA A 108 -30.01 18.66 3.41
C ALA A 108 -29.85 17.66 2.27
N VAL A 109 -30.88 17.41 1.46
CA VAL A 109 -30.78 16.54 0.28
C VAL A 109 -29.78 17.10 -0.72
N VAL A 110 -29.80 18.41 -1.00
CA VAL A 110 -28.85 19.06 -1.92
C VAL A 110 -27.43 18.99 -1.37
N ALA A 111 -27.21 19.41 -0.12
CA ALA A 111 -25.90 19.38 0.51
C ALA A 111 -25.34 17.95 0.58
N GLY A 112 -26.16 16.98 1.01
CA GLY A 112 -25.79 15.57 1.09
C GLY A 112 -25.46 14.98 -0.27
N SER A 113 -26.22 15.32 -1.30
CA SER A 113 -25.98 14.87 -2.67
C SER A 113 -24.69 15.48 -3.24
N VAL A 114 -24.43 16.76 -2.97
CA VAL A 114 -23.19 17.44 -3.39
C VAL A 114 -21.99 16.82 -2.69
N MET A 115 -22.05 16.61 -1.37
CA MET A 115 -20.99 15.96 -0.60
C MET A 115 -20.75 14.54 -1.09
N LEU A 116 -21.80 13.76 -1.35
CA LEU A 116 -21.70 12.38 -1.85
C LEU A 116 -21.10 12.29 -3.25
N LYS A 117 -21.47 13.21 -4.15
CA LYS A 117 -21.02 13.19 -5.55
C LYS A 117 -19.63 13.78 -5.74
N LEU A 118 -19.32 14.89 -5.06
CA LEU A 118 -18.10 15.65 -5.25
C LEU A 118 -17.04 15.41 -4.16
N GLY A 119 -17.46 14.94 -2.99
CA GLY A 119 -16.55 14.63 -1.89
C GLY A 119 -15.74 13.36 -2.16
N LYS A 120 -14.49 13.35 -1.72
CA LYS A 120 -13.68 12.12 -1.69
C LYS A 120 -14.39 11.07 -0.82
N LYS A 121 -14.38 9.83 -1.31
CA LYS A 121 -15.02 8.69 -0.63
C LYS A 121 -14.07 7.99 0.34
N THR A 122 -12.77 8.17 0.16
CA THR A 122 -11.69 7.53 0.92
C THR A 122 -10.64 8.57 1.32
N SER A 123 -9.93 8.32 2.42
CA SER A 123 -8.71 9.02 2.83
C SER A 123 -7.45 8.51 2.09
N LEU A 124 -7.60 7.41 1.34
CA LEU A 124 -6.52 6.76 0.63
C LEU A 124 -6.09 7.56 -0.60
N GLU A 125 -4.78 7.74 -0.74
CA GLU A 125 -4.16 8.36 -1.90
C GLU A 125 -3.02 7.49 -2.44
N GLU A 126 -2.97 7.41 -3.78
CA GLU A 126 -1.91 6.71 -4.51
C GLU A 126 -0.58 7.42 -4.32
N HIS A 127 0.42 6.68 -3.83
CA HIS A 127 1.79 7.17 -3.65
C HIS A 127 2.77 6.29 -4.41
N LEU A 128 3.75 6.92 -5.06
CA LEU A 128 4.91 6.22 -5.60
C LEU A 128 5.79 5.75 -4.44
N LEU A 129 6.01 4.45 -4.34
CA LEU A 129 6.87 3.86 -3.32
C LEU A 129 8.31 3.76 -3.84
N CYS A 130 8.45 3.28 -5.07
CA CYS A 130 9.73 3.00 -5.71
C CYS A 130 9.56 2.99 -7.24
N GLU A 131 10.57 3.43 -7.97
CA GLU A 131 10.65 3.31 -9.43
C GLU A 131 11.91 2.51 -9.80
N LEU A 132 11.75 1.63 -10.79
CA LEU A 132 12.80 0.79 -11.32
C LEU A 132 13.06 1.22 -12.77
N ASP A 133 14.19 1.84 -13.02
CA ASP A 133 14.60 2.26 -14.35
C ASP A 133 15.48 1.17 -14.99
N LEU A 134 14.89 0.37 -15.88
CA LEU A 134 15.59 -0.74 -16.55
C LEU A 134 16.65 -0.26 -17.55
N MET A 135 16.56 0.98 -18.03
CA MET A 135 17.52 1.53 -18.99
C MET A 135 18.77 2.02 -18.29
N ARG A 136 18.60 2.62 -17.11
CA ARG A 136 19.71 3.10 -16.28
C ARG A 136 20.25 2.05 -15.32
N GLY A 137 19.50 0.96 -15.07
CA GLY A 137 19.88 -0.07 -14.12
C GLY A 137 19.88 0.47 -12.69
N ILE A 138 18.89 1.30 -12.34
CA ILE A 138 18.78 1.92 -11.01
C ILE A 138 17.39 1.74 -10.42
N VAL A 139 17.35 1.61 -9.10
CA VAL A 139 16.17 1.65 -8.26
C VAL A 139 16.14 3.01 -7.57
N THR A 140 15.04 3.76 -7.68
CA THR A 140 14.89 5.09 -7.09
C THR A 140 13.68 5.19 -6.16
N TRP A 141 13.84 5.95 -5.08
CA TRP A 141 12.77 6.23 -4.13
C TRP A 141 12.49 7.74 -4.05
N PRO A 142 11.22 8.15 -4.06
CA PRO A 142 10.84 9.54 -3.87
C PRO A 142 10.97 9.90 -2.38
N VAL A 143 12.13 10.40 -1.96
CA VAL A 143 12.33 10.94 -0.60
C VAL A 143 12.18 12.47 -0.66
N GLN A 144 11.47 13.07 0.30
CA GLN A 144 11.17 14.50 0.33
C GLN A 144 12.47 15.35 0.34
N GLY A 145 12.89 15.83 -0.84
CA GLY A 145 14.03 16.72 -1.03
C GLY A 145 15.35 16.07 -1.48
N THR A 146 15.42 14.73 -1.57
CA THR A 146 16.60 13.99 -2.07
C THR A 146 16.14 12.72 -2.75
N GLU A 147 16.72 12.34 -3.90
CA GLU A 147 16.46 11.02 -4.49
C GLU A 147 17.42 10.01 -3.86
N LEU A 148 16.87 8.98 -3.20
CA LEU A 148 17.66 7.79 -2.89
C LEU A 148 17.69 6.92 -4.15
N ALA A 149 18.89 6.58 -4.62
CA ALA A 149 19.08 5.73 -5.77
C ALA A 149 20.09 4.62 -5.42
N VAL A 150 19.79 3.40 -5.85
CA VAL A 150 20.65 2.22 -5.71
C VAL A 150 20.80 1.58 -7.09
N THR A 151 22.02 1.28 -7.52
CA THR A 151 22.25 0.62 -8.81
C THR A 151 21.96 -0.88 -8.71
N PHE A 152 21.65 -1.54 -9.81
CA PHE A 152 21.33 -2.98 -9.80
C PHE A 152 22.52 -3.82 -9.31
N ASP A 153 23.74 -3.41 -9.65
CA ASP A 153 24.98 -4.08 -9.23
C ASP A 153 25.22 -4.00 -7.71
N GLU A 154 24.61 -3.01 -7.05
CA GLU A 154 24.67 -2.85 -5.60
C GLU A 154 23.59 -3.65 -4.87
N VAL A 155 22.68 -4.32 -5.56
CA VAL A 155 21.62 -5.11 -4.91
C VAL A 155 22.10 -6.53 -4.63
N GLU A 156 22.09 -6.94 -3.37
CA GLU A 156 22.52 -8.30 -2.98
C GLU A 156 21.34 -9.28 -2.88
N GLU A 157 20.25 -8.86 -2.25
CA GLU A 157 19.07 -9.68 -2.07
C GLU A 157 17.80 -8.83 -1.86
N LEU A 158 16.66 -9.44 -2.12
CA LEU A 158 15.37 -8.93 -1.68
C LEU A 158 14.92 -9.69 -0.44
N VAL A 159 14.52 -8.97 0.59
CA VAL A 159 14.08 -9.53 1.86
C VAL A 159 12.58 -9.34 1.97
N PHE A 160 11.83 -10.44 1.90
CA PHE A 160 10.41 -10.47 2.18
C PHE A 160 10.19 -10.97 3.61
N GLY A 161 9.48 -10.21 4.44
CA GLY A 161 9.22 -10.63 5.80
C GLY A 161 7.98 -10.04 6.42
N MET A 162 7.70 -10.49 7.64
CA MET A 162 6.59 -9.98 8.44
C MET A 162 7.12 -9.06 9.53
N THR A 163 6.60 -7.84 9.57
CA THR A 163 6.89 -6.81 10.56
C THR A 163 5.69 -6.60 11.48
N HIS A 164 5.97 -6.19 12.72
CA HIS A 164 4.94 -5.67 13.62
C HIS A 164 4.83 -4.16 13.42
N TYR A 165 3.81 -3.74 12.70
CA TYR A 165 3.62 -2.33 12.36
C TYR A 165 2.67 -1.66 13.36
N PRO A 166 3.04 -0.51 13.95
CA PRO A 166 2.15 0.25 14.82
C PRO A 166 1.08 0.96 13.98
N ILE A 167 -0.20 0.79 14.32
CA ILE A 167 -1.30 1.52 13.63
C ILE A 167 -1.35 2.99 14.07
N SER A 168 -0.92 3.29 15.28
CA SER A 168 -0.90 4.66 15.82
C SER A 168 0.46 5.32 15.61
N SER A 169 0.45 6.62 15.24
CA SER A 169 1.64 7.49 15.21
C SER A 169 2.44 7.49 16.52
N ASP A 170 1.77 7.21 17.63
CA ASP A 170 2.33 7.40 18.98
C ASP A 170 3.08 6.16 19.48
N GLY A 171 3.18 5.09 18.67
CA GLY A 171 3.99 3.89 18.97
C GLY A 171 3.48 2.99 20.10
N GLU A 172 2.58 3.47 20.97
CA GLU A 172 1.96 2.73 22.07
C GLU A 172 0.67 1.96 21.69
N GLY A 173 0.21 2.08 20.44
CA GLY A 173 -1.02 1.45 19.96
C GLY A 173 -0.90 0.00 19.53
N THR A 174 -2.04 -0.56 19.14
CA THR A 174 -2.18 -1.91 18.57
C THR A 174 -1.21 -2.11 17.41
N ARG A 175 -0.37 -3.15 17.51
CA ARG A 175 0.52 -3.58 16.44
C ARG A 175 -0.18 -4.63 15.60
N VAL A 176 -0.11 -4.49 14.29
CA VAL A 176 -0.61 -5.51 13.36
C VAL A 176 0.53 -6.17 12.61
N HIS A 177 0.28 -7.40 12.21
CA HIS A 177 1.17 -8.11 11.29
C HIS A 177 1.04 -7.49 9.91
N ALA A 178 2.12 -6.89 9.44
CA ALA A 178 2.24 -6.37 8.09
C ALA A 178 3.37 -7.12 7.35
N PHE A 179 3.25 -7.18 6.03
CA PHE A 179 4.27 -7.73 5.15
C PHE A 179 5.13 -6.59 4.60
N SER A 180 6.43 -6.80 4.63
CA SER A 180 7.43 -5.84 4.17
C SER A 180 8.27 -6.48 3.08
N LEU A 181 8.59 -5.68 2.07
CA LEU A 181 9.55 -6.02 1.02
C LEU A 181 10.67 -5.00 1.08
N LEU A 182 11.86 -5.47 1.40
CA LEU A 182 13.07 -4.67 1.55
C LEU A 182 14.09 -5.09 0.50
N LEU A 183 14.90 -4.14 0.07
CA LEU A 183 16.07 -4.35 -0.77
C LEU A 183 17.31 -4.26 0.12
N ARG A 184 18.19 -5.26 0.06
CA ARG A 184 19.49 -5.19 0.71
C ARG A 184 20.52 -4.70 -0.31
N ASP A 185 21.21 -3.63 0.02
CA ASP A 185 22.32 -3.13 -0.78
C ASP A 185 23.67 -3.78 -0.38
N ALA A 186 24.71 -3.54 -1.17
CA ALA A 186 26.08 -4.02 -0.96
C ALA A 186 26.73 -3.50 0.34
N GLN A 187 26.11 -2.52 0.99
CA GLN A 187 26.54 -1.95 2.26
C GLN A 187 25.79 -2.62 3.44
N GLY A 188 24.94 -3.61 3.16
CA GLY A 188 24.12 -4.32 4.12
C GLY A 188 22.93 -3.51 4.65
N ARG A 189 22.61 -2.37 4.04
CA ARG A 189 21.46 -1.52 4.40
C ARG A 189 20.20 -2.12 3.81
N LEU A 190 19.11 -2.02 4.56
CA LEU A 190 17.79 -2.46 4.11
C LEU A 190 16.95 -1.25 3.74
N VAL A 191 16.62 -1.13 2.46
CA VAL A 191 15.82 -0.05 1.90
C VAL A 191 14.42 -0.59 1.59
N PRO A 192 13.34 -0.03 2.17
CA PRO A 192 12.02 -0.56 1.95
C PRO A 192 11.49 -0.23 0.55
N ILE A 193 11.10 -1.26 -0.21
CA ILE A 193 10.26 -1.11 -1.41
C ILE A 193 8.80 -1.02 -0.98
N VAL A 194 8.38 -1.90 -0.07
CA VAL A 194 7.09 -1.85 0.62
C VAL A 194 7.36 -1.91 2.12
N GLU A 195 7.10 -0.82 2.81
CA GLU A 195 7.39 -0.70 4.25
C GLU A 195 6.50 -1.62 5.09
N ALA A 196 5.19 -1.58 4.86
CA ALA A 196 4.21 -2.39 5.58
C ALA A 196 2.92 -2.49 4.78
N SER A 197 2.49 -3.70 4.43
CA SER A 197 1.22 -3.95 3.75
C SER A 197 0.44 -5.10 4.39
N PRO A 198 -0.89 -5.01 4.51
CA PRO A 198 -1.72 -6.14 4.91
C PRO A 198 -1.82 -7.21 3.80
N ASN A 199 -1.53 -6.85 2.55
CA ASN A 199 -1.71 -7.69 1.38
C ASN A 199 -0.44 -8.49 1.05
N LYS A 200 -0.35 -9.70 1.64
CA LYS A 200 0.76 -10.63 1.40
C LYS A 200 0.98 -10.94 -0.08
N GLY A 201 -0.10 -11.26 -0.80
CA GLY A 201 -0.04 -11.75 -2.18
C GLY A 201 0.54 -10.71 -3.13
N GLU A 202 0.04 -9.49 -3.07
CA GLU A 202 0.51 -8.35 -3.87
C GLU A 202 1.97 -8.03 -3.56
N THR A 203 2.31 -7.88 -2.28
CA THR A 203 3.69 -7.58 -1.84
C THR A 203 4.68 -8.67 -2.28
N HIS A 204 4.27 -9.94 -2.18
CA HIS A 204 5.09 -11.08 -2.60
C HIS A 204 5.28 -11.14 -4.11
N GLN A 205 4.22 -10.88 -4.88
CA GLN A 205 4.28 -10.83 -6.35
C GLN A 205 5.22 -9.71 -6.82
N ILE A 206 5.19 -8.55 -6.18
CA ILE A 206 6.13 -7.45 -6.44
C ILE A 206 7.57 -7.92 -6.20
N GLY A 207 7.82 -8.58 -5.07
CA GLY A 207 9.13 -9.15 -4.75
C GLY A 207 9.62 -10.17 -5.77
N GLN A 208 8.73 -11.04 -6.28
CA GLN A 208 9.08 -12.00 -7.33
C GLN A 208 9.46 -11.33 -8.66
N VAL A 209 8.74 -10.27 -9.04
CA VAL A 209 9.06 -9.50 -10.25
C VAL A 209 10.41 -8.81 -10.08
N PHE A 210 10.63 -8.14 -8.95
CA PHE A 210 11.89 -7.46 -8.68
C PHE A 210 13.07 -8.45 -8.63
N ALA A 211 12.91 -9.61 -7.99
CA ALA A 211 13.95 -10.64 -7.91
C ALA A 211 14.36 -11.13 -9.31
N ARG A 212 13.37 -11.34 -10.19
CA ARG A 212 13.62 -11.76 -11.57
C ARG A 212 14.31 -10.68 -12.40
N VAL A 213 13.95 -9.42 -12.19
CA VAL A 213 14.48 -8.30 -12.98
C VAL A 213 15.90 -7.94 -12.54
N LEU A 214 16.16 -7.97 -11.24
CA LEU A 214 17.46 -7.66 -10.65
C LEU A 214 18.42 -8.85 -10.66
N ASP A 215 17.93 -10.05 -10.98
CA ASP A 215 18.67 -11.32 -10.91
C ASP A 215 19.27 -11.61 -9.52
N VAL A 216 18.49 -11.32 -8.48
CA VAL A 216 18.88 -11.48 -7.07
C VAL A 216 17.93 -12.43 -6.33
N PRO A 217 18.40 -13.15 -5.29
CA PRO A 217 17.53 -14.02 -4.51
C PRO A 217 16.45 -13.24 -3.73
N LEU A 218 15.26 -13.84 -3.64
CA LEU A 218 14.19 -13.41 -2.72
C LEU A 218 14.25 -14.25 -1.44
N THR A 219 14.78 -13.66 -0.38
CA THR A 219 14.93 -14.27 0.94
C THR A 219 13.68 -14.04 1.79
N TYR A 220 13.19 -15.12 2.41
CA TYR A 220 12.03 -15.07 3.30
C TYR A 220 12.49 -15.05 4.76
N VAL A 221 12.16 -13.96 5.45
CA VAL A 221 12.36 -13.83 6.89
C VAL A 221 11.01 -13.99 7.56
N GLY A 222 10.94 -14.81 8.61
CA GLY A 222 9.72 -14.98 9.40
C GLY A 222 9.35 -13.71 10.19
N MET A 223 8.74 -13.88 11.38
CA MET A 223 8.61 -12.76 12.32
C MET A 223 10.01 -12.40 12.84
N GLY A 224 10.55 -11.24 12.45
CA GLY A 224 11.92 -10.91 12.83
C GLY A 224 12.50 -9.59 12.32
N ILE A 225 11.84 -8.92 11.39
CA ILE A 225 12.21 -7.54 11.03
C ILE A 225 11.59 -6.65 12.12
N LYS A 226 12.43 -6.16 13.03
CA LYS A 226 12.06 -5.27 14.14
C LYS A 226 12.59 -3.87 13.91
#